data_AF-A0A401LWC4-F1
#
_entry.id   AF-A0A401LWC4-F1
#
_cell.length_a   1.000
_cell.length_b   1.000
_cell.length_c   1.000
_cell.angle_alpha   90.00
_cell.angle_beta   90.00
_cell.angle_gamma   90.00
#
_symmetry.space_group_name_H-M   'P 1'
#
loop_
_entity.id
_entity.type
_entity.pdbx_description
1 polymer ?
#
loop_
_entity_poly.entity_id
_entity_poly.type
_entity_poly.pdbx_seq_one_letter_code
_entity_poly.pdbx_strand_id
1 'polypeptide(L)'
;MGMGISVQTSDNVDITDIKIKNCWGDCIYVGQSIRERGNICRNVRIQNVVCESGRRQGLSIIAGKDILVKNCEFIKIGSIKFTAPGAGIDIEPNHPQTIMENIIIDGCSFGENIKGKDLAIINLDKTASIKIRNCCFDHKLVFWDNSYNIEVENCVINILDINKAENIIIKNSSFKKNISPRVRKQIKVLKNCSFPKEKIQ
;
A
#
# COMPACT_ATOMS: atom_id res chain seq x y z
N MET A 1 11.64 16.93 2.93
CA MET A 1 11.97 15.49 3.14
C MET A 1 12.96 15.08 2.07
N GLY A 2 13.81 14.08 2.30
CA GLY A 2 14.77 13.59 1.29
C GLY A 2 14.26 12.32 0.64
N MET A 3 13.67 12.42 -0.56
CA MET A 3 13.16 11.28 -1.33
C MET A 3 14.23 10.77 -2.30
N GLY A 4 14.19 9.47 -2.65
CA GLY A 4 14.98 8.95 -3.77
C GLY A 4 14.45 9.49 -5.11
N ILE A 5 13.17 9.24 -5.38
CA ILE A 5 12.44 9.80 -6.52
C ILE A 5 11.18 10.50 -6.00
N SER A 6 10.92 11.70 -6.50
CA SER A 6 9.70 12.46 -6.19
C SER A 6 8.97 12.83 -7.48
N VAL A 7 7.80 12.25 -7.66
CA VAL A 7 6.85 12.53 -8.74
C VAL A 7 5.74 13.40 -8.15
N GLN A 8 5.66 14.64 -8.62
CA GLN A 8 4.70 15.63 -8.11
C GLN A 8 3.95 16.24 -9.28
N THR A 9 2.60 16.21 -9.22
CA THR A 9 1.71 16.84 -10.21
C THR A 9 2.12 16.56 -11.66
N SER A 10 2.41 15.29 -11.94
CA SER A 10 2.97 14.85 -13.23
C SER A 10 2.08 13.81 -13.89
N ASP A 11 2.03 13.84 -15.22
CA ASP A 11 1.30 12.87 -16.03
C ASP A 11 2.27 12.02 -16.86
N ASN A 12 1.95 10.74 -17.07
CA ASN A 12 2.72 9.80 -17.90
C ASN A 12 4.16 9.59 -17.42
N VAL A 13 4.31 9.02 -16.22
CA VAL A 13 5.62 8.79 -15.60
C VAL A 13 5.90 7.31 -15.46
N ASP A 14 7.06 6.89 -15.95
CA ASP A 14 7.55 5.51 -15.84
C ASP A 14 8.80 5.46 -14.95
N ILE A 15 8.77 4.60 -13.94
CA ILE A 15 9.91 4.26 -13.09
C ILE A 15 10.10 2.75 -13.19
N THR A 16 11.10 2.29 -13.96
CA THR A 16 11.27 0.87 -14.25
C THR A 16 12.69 0.37 -14.04
N ASP A 17 12.82 -0.88 -13.61
CA ASP A 17 14.08 -1.66 -13.62
C ASP A 17 15.23 -1.01 -12.83
N ILE A 18 14.92 -0.49 -11.63
CA ILE A 18 15.90 0.17 -10.77
C ILE A 18 15.83 -0.29 -9.32
N LYS A 19 16.92 -0.05 -8.59
CA LYS A 19 16.98 -0.20 -7.14
C LYS A 19 17.24 1.15 -6.47
N ILE A 20 16.38 1.53 -5.54
CA ILE A 20 16.48 2.75 -4.74
C ILE A 20 16.75 2.33 -3.30
N LYS A 21 17.81 2.84 -2.68
CA LYS A 21 18.19 2.43 -1.32
C LYS A 21 18.70 3.56 -0.43
N ASN A 22 18.56 3.36 0.88
CA ASN A 22 19.13 4.21 1.93
C ASN A 22 18.66 5.68 1.87
N CYS A 23 17.38 5.89 1.58
CA CYS A 23 16.80 7.24 1.49
C CYS A 23 16.46 7.80 2.88
N TRP A 24 16.71 9.11 3.08
CA TRP A 24 16.40 9.77 4.36
C TRP A 24 14.90 9.91 4.62
N GLY A 25 14.07 9.88 3.58
CA GLY A 25 12.62 9.87 3.64
C GLY A 25 12.08 8.61 2.98
N ASP A 26 11.31 8.80 1.92
CA ASP A 26 10.71 7.71 1.14
C ASP A 26 11.63 7.33 -0.02
N CYS A 27 11.64 6.06 -0.44
CA CYS A 27 12.34 5.71 -1.67
C CYS A 27 11.65 6.38 -2.87
N ILE A 28 10.33 6.25 -2.97
CA ILE A 28 9.51 6.91 -4.00
C ILE A 28 8.37 7.68 -3.35
N TYR A 29 8.12 8.88 -3.85
CA TYR A 29 6.97 9.70 -3.51
C TYR A 29 6.17 10.05 -4.76
N VAL A 30 4.86 9.77 -4.74
CA VAL A 30 3.90 10.17 -5.77
C VAL A 30 2.84 11.04 -5.11
N GLY A 31 2.75 12.31 -5.48
CA GLY A 31 1.84 13.22 -4.79
C GLY A 31 1.65 14.58 -5.45
N GLN A 32 1.29 15.57 -4.64
CA GLN A 32 1.00 16.92 -5.11
C GLN A 32 2.17 17.86 -4.85
N SER A 33 2.45 18.73 -5.80
CA SER A 33 3.35 19.87 -5.62
C SER A 33 2.68 20.88 -4.69
N ILE A 34 3.43 21.39 -3.73
CA ILE A 34 2.97 22.48 -2.84
C ILE A 34 2.63 23.77 -3.61
N ARG A 35 3.16 23.93 -4.83
CA ARG A 35 2.95 25.11 -5.70
C ARG A 35 1.72 24.98 -6.59
N GLU A 36 1.24 23.76 -6.83
CA GLU A 36 0.14 23.45 -7.75
C GLU A 36 -0.99 22.75 -7.01
N ARG A 37 -1.59 23.48 -6.07
CA ARG A 37 -2.68 22.95 -5.25
C ARG A 37 -3.86 22.55 -6.14
N GLY A 38 -4.28 21.29 -6.03
CA GLY A 38 -5.41 20.73 -6.78
C GLY A 38 -5.02 19.85 -7.97
N ASN A 39 -3.76 19.93 -8.45
CA ASN A 39 -3.26 19.00 -9.44
C ASN A 39 -2.88 17.66 -8.77
N ILE A 40 -2.99 16.57 -9.52
CA ILE A 40 -2.66 15.21 -9.07
C ILE A 40 -1.73 14.56 -10.08
N CYS A 41 -1.09 13.45 -9.73
CA CYS A 41 -0.40 12.64 -10.72
C CYS A 41 -1.38 11.76 -11.51
N ARG A 42 -1.16 11.57 -12.81
CA ARG A 42 -1.94 10.62 -13.63
C ARG A 42 -1.05 9.69 -14.45
N ASN A 43 -1.51 8.46 -14.65
CA ASN A 43 -0.79 7.46 -15.45
C ASN A 43 0.67 7.30 -15.00
N VAL A 44 0.86 6.88 -13.74
CA VAL A 44 2.19 6.62 -13.17
C VAL A 44 2.40 5.10 -13.10
N ARG A 45 3.47 4.61 -13.72
CA ARG A 45 3.84 3.19 -13.69
C ARG A 45 5.17 3.01 -12.97
N ILE A 46 5.16 2.17 -11.93
CA ILE A 46 6.32 1.79 -11.15
C ILE A 46 6.47 0.28 -11.31
N GLN A 47 7.50 -0.17 -12.02
CA GLN A 47 7.59 -1.57 -12.44
C GLN A 47 8.99 -2.16 -12.21
N ASN A 48 9.07 -3.37 -11.67
CA ASN A 48 10.36 -4.05 -11.43
C ASN A 48 11.33 -3.19 -10.59
N VAL A 49 10.81 -2.49 -9.58
CA VAL A 49 11.60 -1.61 -8.71
C VAL A 49 11.82 -2.25 -7.35
N VAL A 50 13.06 -2.16 -6.86
CA VAL A 50 13.41 -2.54 -5.49
C VAL A 50 13.58 -1.28 -4.64
N CYS A 51 12.76 -1.12 -3.62
CA CYS A 51 12.92 -0.09 -2.59
C CYS A 51 13.48 -0.73 -1.31
N GLU A 52 14.71 -0.36 -0.95
CA GLU A 52 15.40 -0.91 0.22
C GLU A 52 15.74 0.19 1.23
N SER A 53 15.37 0.00 2.50
CA SER A 53 15.84 0.85 3.60
C SER A 53 15.53 2.35 3.46
N GLY A 54 14.34 2.73 2.98
CA GLY A 54 13.81 4.08 3.18
C GLY A 54 13.53 4.31 4.66
N ARG A 55 13.95 5.44 5.25
CA ARG A 55 13.75 5.71 6.69
C ARG A 55 12.26 5.84 7.06
N ARG A 56 11.47 6.45 6.18
CA ARG A 56 10.02 6.56 6.35
C ARG A 56 9.35 5.45 5.55
N GLN A 57 9.09 5.63 4.27
CA GLN A 57 8.40 4.62 3.45
C GLN A 57 9.26 4.04 2.33
N GLY A 58 8.85 2.89 1.77
CA GLY A 58 9.31 2.47 0.45
C GLY A 58 8.66 3.31 -0.64
N LEU A 59 7.33 3.36 -0.67
CA LEU A 59 6.56 4.18 -1.59
C LEU A 59 5.43 4.92 -0.84
N SER A 60 5.37 6.23 -1.01
CA SER A 60 4.19 7.03 -0.63
C SER A 60 3.37 7.38 -1.87
N ILE A 61 2.07 7.11 -1.83
CA ILE A 61 1.09 7.58 -2.81
C ILE A 61 0.10 8.49 -2.07
N ILE A 62 0.24 9.79 -2.31
CA ILE A 62 -0.51 10.84 -1.60
C ILE A 62 -1.62 11.43 -2.48
N ALA A 63 -1.48 11.37 -3.80
CA ALA A 63 -2.51 11.82 -4.73
C ALA A 63 -2.28 11.23 -6.12
N GLY A 64 -3.31 10.65 -6.73
CA GLY A 64 -3.24 10.33 -8.15
C GLY A 64 -4.35 9.44 -8.67
N LYS A 65 -4.36 9.34 -10.00
CA LYS A 65 -5.28 8.52 -10.78
C LYS A 65 -4.51 7.65 -11.76
N ASP A 66 -4.96 6.42 -11.96
CA ASP A 66 -4.32 5.47 -12.88
C ASP A 66 -2.86 5.20 -12.50
N ILE A 67 -2.64 4.68 -11.29
CA ILE A 67 -1.31 4.33 -10.79
C ILE A 67 -1.15 2.82 -10.79
N LEU A 68 -0.08 2.33 -11.43
CA LEU A 68 0.29 0.91 -11.43
C LEU A 68 1.62 0.73 -10.70
N VAL A 69 1.61 -0.08 -9.64
CA VAL A 69 2.83 -0.59 -8.97
C VAL A 69 2.89 -2.09 -9.23
N LYS A 70 3.87 -2.53 -10.02
CA LYS A 70 3.92 -3.90 -10.52
C LYS A 70 5.28 -4.55 -10.30
N ASN A 71 5.28 -5.79 -9.81
CA ASN A 71 6.49 -6.60 -9.64
C ASN A 71 7.59 -5.87 -8.84
N CYS A 72 7.21 -5.11 -7.81
CA CYS A 72 8.14 -4.34 -6.99
C CYS A 72 8.40 -5.04 -5.65
N GLU A 73 9.57 -4.79 -5.08
CA GLU A 73 9.98 -5.32 -3.79
C GLU A 73 10.21 -4.19 -2.79
N PHE A 74 9.62 -4.30 -1.61
CA PHE A 74 9.75 -3.32 -0.54
C PHE A 74 10.37 -4.00 0.69
N ILE A 75 11.67 -3.79 0.87
CA ILE A 75 12.45 -4.54 1.85
C ILE A 75 13.17 -3.64 2.85
N LYS A 76 13.24 -4.10 4.11
CA LYS A 76 14.00 -3.45 5.20
C LYS A 76 13.62 -1.98 5.41
N ILE A 77 12.40 -1.58 5.07
CA ILE A 77 11.96 -0.19 5.26
C ILE A 77 12.03 0.17 6.75
N GLY A 78 12.58 1.35 7.05
CA GLY A 78 12.82 1.84 8.40
C GLY A 78 14.07 1.29 9.09
N SER A 79 14.87 0.43 8.44
CA SER A 79 16.02 -0.26 9.06
C SER A 79 17.23 0.64 9.34
N ILE A 80 17.49 1.66 8.50
CA ILE A 80 18.65 2.55 8.68
C ILE A 80 18.45 3.55 9.84
N LYS A 81 17.21 4.03 9.99
CA LYS A 81 16.71 4.89 11.06
C LYS A 81 15.21 4.90 10.89
N PHE A 82 14.45 4.56 11.93
CA PHE A 82 13.00 4.47 11.80
C PHE A 82 12.36 5.87 11.84
N THR A 83 11.36 6.09 11.00
CA THR A 83 10.43 7.21 11.11
C THR A 83 9.05 6.73 10.70
N ALA A 84 8.06 6.94 11.57
CA ALA A 84 6.71 6.48 11.31
C ALA A 84 6.18 7.06 9.98
N PRO A 85 5.37 6.29 9.22
CA PRO A 85 4.86 4.95 9.54
C PRO A 85 5.84 3.76 9.40
N GLY A 86 6.88 3.83 8.56
CA GLY A 86 7.78 2.70 8.31
C GLY A 86 7.26 1.66 7.32
N ALA A 87 6.34 2.02 6.41
CA ALA A 87 5.60 1.10 5.56
C ALA A 87 6.29 0.83 4.22
N GLY A 88 6.15 -0.41 3.71
CA GLY A 88 6.54 -0.75 2.34
C GLY A 88 5.88 0.17 1.32
N ILE A 89 4.54 0.18 1.31
CA ILE A 89 3.71 1.13 0.58
C ILE A 89 2.76 1.83 1.55
N ASP A 90 2.58 3.14 1.36
CA ASP A 90 1.71 3.98 2.15
C ASP A 90 0.82 4.83 1.24
N ILE A 91 -0.47 4.52 1.24
CA ILE A 91 -1.50 5.21 0.49
C ILE A 91 -2.29 6.07 1.48
N GLU A 92 -1.86 7.31 1.66
CA GLU A 92 -2.36 8.21 2.70
C GLU A 92 -2.44 9.64 2.12
N PRO A 93 -3.53 10.01 1.42
CA PRO A 93 -3.70 11.39 1.01
C PRO A 93 -3.79 12.33 2.22
N ASN A 94 -3.26 13.54 2.08
CA ASN A 94 -3.30 14.55 3.14
C ASN A 94 -4.74 15.02 3.46
N HIS A 95 -5.63 14.95 2.47
CA HIS A 95 -7.04 15.31 2.60
C HIS A 95 -7.90 14.17 2.06
N PRO A 96 -8.98 13.77 2.76
CA PRO A 96 -9.85 12.69 2.31
C PRO A 96 -10.32 12.89 0.87
N GLN A 97 -10.70 14.13 0.50
CA GLN A 97 -11.24 14.49 -0.81
C GLN A 97 -10.21 14.41 -1.96
N THR A 98 -8.97 14.02 -1.68
CA THR A 98 -7.94 13.86 -2.69
C THR A 98 -8.28 12.67 -3.59
N ILE A 99 -8.16 12.85 -4.89
CA ILE A 99 -8.45 11.79 -5.87
C ILE A 99 -7.43 10.66 -5.71
N MET A 100 -7.94 9.46 -5.45
CA MET A 100 -7.21 8.20 -5.28
C MET A 100 -7.90 7.09 -6.07
N GLU A 101 -7.90 7.22 -7.40
CA GLU A 101 -8.72 6.41 -8.30
C GLU A 101 -7.86 5.48 -9.16
N ASN A 102 -8.29 4.23 -9.32
CA ASN A 102 -7.62 3.23 -10.13
C ASN A 102 -6.14 3.05 -9.77
N ILE A 103 -5.90 2.77 -8.48
CA ILE A 103 -4.57 2.43 -7.98
C ILE A 103 -4.45 0.91 -7.91
N ILE A 104 -3.48 0.35 -8.63
CA ILE A 104 -3.28 -1.10 -8.77
C ILE A 104 -1.91 -1.48 -8.22
N ILE A 105 -1.88 -2.38 -7.25
CA ILE A 105 -0.68 -3.02 -6.71
C ILE A 105 -0.71 -4.48 -7.15
N ASP A 106 0.26 -4.91 -7.95
CA ASP A 106 0.25 -6.21 -8.63
C ASP A 106 1.60 -6.91 -8.52
N GLY A 107 1.62 -8.15 -8.05
CA GLY A 107 2.85 -8.97 -8.04
C GLY A 107 3.95 -8.44 -7.11
N CYS A 108 3.60 -7.62 -6.11
CA CYS A 108 4.58 -7.01 -5.22
C CYS A 108 4.86 -7.87 -3.97
N SER A 109 6.09 -7.79 -3.47
CA SER A 109 6.53 -8.51 -2.27
C SER A 109 7.08 -7.54 -1.21
N PHE A 110 6.99 -7.97 0.04
CA PHE A 110 7.37 -7.17 1.19
C PHE A 110 8.15 -8.03 2.17
N GLY A 111 9.28 -7.53 2.68
CA GLY A 111 10.15 -8.32 3.54
C GLY A 111 10.92 -7.47 4.55
N GLU A 112 11.09 -7.97 5.77
CA GLU A 112 11.92 -7.33 6.81
C GLU A 112 11.56 -5.86 7.13
N ASN A 113 10.36 -5.39 6.81
CA ASN A 113 9.94 -4.00 7.07
C ASN A 113 9.77 -3.74 8.57
N ILE A 114 10.42 -2.68 9.06
CA ILE A 114 10.49 -2.36 10.49
C ILE A 114 9.12 -1.88 10.99
N LYS A 115 8.71 -2.37 12.16
CA LYS A 115 7.38 -2.15 12.76
C LYS A 115 6.20 -2.69 11.94
N GLY A 116 6.47 -3.49 10.90
CA GLY A 116 5.55 -4.50 10.37
C GLY A 116 4.34 -3.98 9.60
N LYS A 117 4.42 -2.82 8.94
CA LYS A 117 3.44 -2.44 7.91
C LYS A 117 4.03 -2.69 6.55
N ASP A 118 3.44 -3.61 5.79
CA ASP A 118 3.87 -3.85 4.42
C ASP A 118 3.14 -2.91 3.47
N LEU A 119 1.81 -2.82 3.63
CA LEU A 119 1.00 -1.86 2.91
C LEU A 119 -0.03 -1.25 3.86
N ALA A 120 -0.08 0.07 3.90
CA ALA A 120 -1.08 0.85 4.61
C ALA A 120 -1.94 1.67 3.63
N ILE A 121 -3.25 1.61 3.82
CA ILE A 121 -4.23 2.46 3.14
C ILE A 121 -5.03 3.18 4.21
N ILE A 122 -5.04 4.51 4.16
CA ILE A 122 -5.61 5.37 5.19
C ILE A 122 -6.24 6.60 4.53
N ASN A 123 -7.30 7.15 5.13
CA ASN A 123 -7.81 8.49 4.87
C ASN A 123 -8.34 8.74 3.44
N LEU A 124 -9.07 7.78 2.86
CA LEU A 124 -9.60 7.88 1.51
C LEU A 124 -11.00 8.52 1.45
N ASP A 125 -11.33 9.10 0.30
CA ASP A 125 -12.72 9.41 -0.07
C ASP A 125 -13.47 8.15 -0.54
N LYS A 126 -14.81 8.20 -0.48
CA LYS A 126 -15.69 7.13 -0.95
C LYS A 126 -15.63 6.87 -2.47
N THR A 127 -15.03 7.76 -3.24
CA THR A 127 -14.77 7.58 -4.68
C THR A 127 -13.45 6.87 -4.97
N ALA A 128 -12.59 6.66 -3.97
CA ALA A 128 -11.32 5.99 -4.15
C ALA A 128 -11.52 4.56 -4.70
N SER A 129 -10.53 4.03 -5.41
CA SER A 129 -10.56 2.64 -5.88
C SER A 129 -9.16 2.05 -5.92
N ILE A 130 -8.95 1.01 -5.11
CA ILE A 130 -7.66 0.34 -4.98
C ILE A 130 -7.84 -1.15 -5.24
N LYS A 131 -6.96 -1.71 -6.07
CA LYS A 131 -6.86 -3.15 -6.32
C LYS A 131 -5.49 -3.64 -5.92
N ILE A 132 -5.46 -4.67 -5.11
CA ILE A 132 -4.25 -5.34 -4.64
C ILE A 132 -4.34 -6.78 -5.10
N ARG A 133 -3.39 -7.24 -5.92
CA ARG A 133 -3.43 -8.62 -6.41
C ARG A 133 -2.07 -9.27 -6.53
N ASN A 134 -2.05 -10.59 -6.43
CA ASN A 134 -0.84 -11.40 -6.60
C ASN A 134 0.31 -10.98 -5.66
N CYS A 135 0.00 -10.40 -4.49
CA CYS A 135 0.99 -9.88 -3.56
C CYS A 135 1.23 -10.82 -2.37
N CYS A 136 2.44 -10.77 -1.80
CA CYS A 136 2.77 -11.49 -0.56
C CYS A 136 3.15 -10.51 0.55
N PHE A 137 2.34 -10.48 1.61
CA PHE A 137 2.53 -9.64 2.80
C PHE A 137 3.11 -10.49 3.93
N ASP A 138 4.37 -10.25 4.27
CA ASP A 138 5.07 -10.92 5.36
C ASP A 138 4.71 -10.38 6.75
N HIS A 139 4.13 -9.18 6.82
CA HIS A 139 3.62 -8.55 8.03
C HIS A 139 2.16 -8.10 7.85
N LYS A 140 1.86 -6.81 8.05
CA LYS A 140 0.49 -6.30 8.06
C LYS A 140 0.10 -5.68 6.73
N LEU A 141 -1.05 -6.10 6.24
CA LEU A 141 -1.89 -5.36 5.31
C LEU A 141 -2.91 -4.55 6.13
N VAL A 142 -2.85 -3.22 6.04
CA VAL A 142 -3.53 -2.29 6.95
C VAL A 142 -4.53 -1.41 6.20
N PHE A 143 -5.80 -1.41 6.62
CA PHE A 143 -6.84 -0.51 6.09
C PHE A 143 -7.50 0.27 7.25
N TRP A 144 -7.08 1.50 7.45
CA TRP A 144 -7.48 2.30 8.62
C TRP A 144 -8.19 3.60 8.23
N ASP A 145 -8.87 4.20 9.21
CA ASP A 145 -9.48 5.54 9.21
C ASP A 145 -9.97 6.01 7.84
N ASN A 146 -11.21 5.62 7.48
CA ASN A 146 -11.86 5.98 6.22
C ASN A 146 -11.21 5.32 4.99
N SER A 147 -11.06 4.00 5.01
CA SER A 147 -10.61 3.23 3.84
C SER A 147 -11.80 2.63 3.09
N TYR A 148 -11.94 2.91 1.79
CA TYR A 148 -13.08 2.50 0.97
C TYR A 148 -12.66 1.79 -0.30
N ASN A 149 -13.52 0.88 -0.79
CA ASN A 149 -13.44 0.29 -2.13
C ASN A 149 -12.09 -0.38 -2.44
N ILE A 150 -11.64 -1.23 -1.53
CA ILE A 150 -10.40 -1.98 -1.67
C ILE A 150 -10.74 -3.41 -2.07
N GLU A 151 -10.21 -3.85 -3.21
CA GLU A 151 -10.28 -5.24 -3.66
C GLU A 151 -8.92 -5.91 -3.50
N VAL A 152 -8.90 -7.06 -2.82
CA VAL A 152 -7.72 -7.89 -2.59
C VAL A 152 -7.95 -9.26 -3.23
N GLU A 153 -7.06 -9.69 -4.12
CA GLU A 153 -7.22 -10.95 -4.85
C GLU A 153 -5.90 -11.72 -5.00
N ASN A 154 -5.93 -13.05 -4.84
CA ASN A 154 -4.76 -13.91 -5.04
C ASN A 154 -3.55 -13.49 -4.18
N CYS A 155 -3.80 -13.02 -2.96
CA CYS A 155 -2.74 -12.56 -2.06
C CYS A 155 -2.45 -13.60 -0.97
N VAL A 156 -1.19 -13.60 -0.51
CA VAL A 156 -0.80 -14.26 0.75
C VAL A 156 -0.69 -13.18 1.82
N ILE A 157 -1.51 -13.26 2.86
CA ILE A 157 -1.66 -12.21 3.87
C ILE A 157 -1.26 -12.78 5.23
N ASN A 158 -0.19 -12.26 5.84
CA ASN A 158 0.15 -12.67 7.20
C ASN A 158 -0.85 -12.13 8.23
N ILE A 159 -0.95 -10.81 8.34
CA ILE A 159 -1.90 -10.13 9.23
C ILE A 159 -2.74 -9.17 8.42
N LEU A 160 -4.06 -9.30 8.52
CA LEU A 160 -5.00 -8.30 8.02
C LEU A 160 -5.49 -7.45 9.20
N ASP A 161 -5.25 -6.15 9.14
CA ASP A 161 -5.58 -5.19 10.18
C ASP A 161 -6.52 -4.12 9.62
N ILE A 162 -7.81 -4.19 9.98
CA ILE A 162 -8.85 -3.29 9.44
C ILE A 162 -9.54 -2.54 10.59
N ASN A 163 -9.61 -1.22 10.46
CA ASN A 163 -10.27 -0.35 11.42
C ASN A 163 -10.93 0.85 10.72
N LYS A 164 -12.26 0.92 10.74
CA LYS A 164 -13.07 1.92 10.04
C LYS A 164 -12.85 1.89 8.52
N ALA A 165 -13.10 0.73 7.92
CA ALA A 165 -13.09 0.54 6.48
C ALA A 165 -14.42 -0.05 5.98
N GLU A 166 -14.80 0.27 4.74
CA GLU A 166 -16.04 -0.18 4.12
C GLU A 166 -15.83 -0.61 2.66
N ASN A 167 -16.77 -1.41 2.14
CA ASN A 167 -16.72 -1.97 0.78
C ASN A 167 -15.42 -2.74 0.47
N ILE A 168 -14.92 -3.49 1.44
CA ILE A 168 -13.73 -4.33 1.30
C ILE A 168 -14.11 -5.69 0.70
N ILE A 169 -13.43 -6.07 -0.37
CA ILE A 169 -13.62 -7.33 -1.09
C ILE A 169 -12.31 -8.11 -1.03
N ILE A 170 -12.34 -9.33 -0.54
CA ILE A 170 -11.17 -10.23 -0.52
C ILE A 170 -11.56 -11.57 -1.14
N LYS A 171 -10.79 -11.98 -2.16
CA LYS A 171 -11.04 -13.20 -2.93
C LYS A 171 -9.77 -14.01 -3.08
N ASN A 172 -9.91 -15.33 -3.18
CA ASN A 172 -8.86 -16.24 -3.63
C ASN A 172 -7.52 -16.07 -2.86
N SER A 173 -7.58 -15.64 -1.60
CA SER A 173 -6.41 -15.22 -0.83
C SER A 173 -6.17 -16.17 0.35
N SER A 174 -4.90 -16.38 0.71
CA SER A 174 -4.52 -17.21 1.85
C SER A 174 -4.09 -16.35 3.03
N PHE A 175 -4.57 -16.71 4.21
CA PHE A 175 -4.27 -16.02 5.46
C PHE A 175 -3.32 -16.89 6.30
N LYS A 176 -2.23 -16.31 6.80
CA LYS A 176 -1.35 -17.01 7.76
C LYS A 176 -1.88 -16.93 9.20
N LYS A 177 -2.80 -15.98 9.48
CA LYS A 177 -3.48 -15.83 10.78
C LYS A 177 -4.99 -15.63 10.60
N ASN A 178 -5.76 -16.12 11.56
CA ASN A 178 -7.19 -15.88 11.60
C ASN A 178 -7.50 -14.39 11.79
N ILE A 179 -8.59 -13.94 11.18
CA ILE A 179 -9.09 -12.57 11.33
C ILE A 179 -10.09 -12.50 12.49
N SER A 180 -10.03 -11.44 13.29
CA SER A 180 -10.96 -11.26 14.40
C SER A 180 -12.38 -10.98 13.90
N PRO A 181 -13.42 -11.24 14.70
CA PRO A 181 -14.80 -10.87 14.36
C PRO A 181 -14.95 -9.36 14.04
N ARG A 182 -14.17 -8.50 14.70
CA ARG A 182 -14.14 -7.05 14.44
C ARG A 182 -13.63 -6.74 13.02
N VAL A 183 -12.56 -7.40 12.58
CA VAL A 183 -12.04 -7.26 11.22
C VAL A 183 -13.03 -7.84 10.21
N ARG A 184 -13.55 -9.05 10.48
CA ARG A 184 -14.46 -9.77 9.58
C ARG A 184 -15.72 -8.97 9.22
N LYS A 185 -16.30 -8.24 10.18
CA LYS A 185 -17.52 -7.41 9.98
C LYS A 185 -17.33 -6.27 8.98
N GLN A 186 -16.10 -5.81 8.77
CA GLN A 186 -15.77 -4.73 7.84
C GLN A 186 -15.52 -5.24 6.40
N ILE A 187 -15.50 -6.57 6.20
CA ILE A 187 -15.29 -7.20 4.91
C ILE A 187 -16.65 -7.55 4.29
N LYS A 188 -17.00 -6.84 3.21
CA LYS A 188 -18.25 -7.03 2.46
C LYS A 188 -18.29 -8.39 1.77
N VAL A 189 -17.19 -8.76 1.12
CA VAL A 189 -17.07 -10.06 0.43
C VAL A 189 -15.79 -10.73 0.86
N LEU A 190 -15.90 -11.96 1.34
CA LEU A 190 -14.78 -12.85 1.65
C LEU A 190 -15.07 -14.19 0.98
N LYS A 191 -14.39 -14.50 -0.12
CA LYS A 191 -14.71 -15.67 -0.96
C LYS A 191 -13.46 -16.45 -1.32
N ASN A 192 -13.55 -17.78 -1.32
CA ASN A 192 -12.46 -18.69 -1.70
C ASN A 192 -11.15 -18.39 -0.95
N CYS A 193 -11.24 -18.01 0.32
CA CYS A 193 -10.07 -17.69 1.14
C CYS A 193 -9.75 -18.85 2.08
N SER A 194 -8.46 -19.13 2.28
CA SER A 194 -7.98 -20.17 3.20
C SER A 194 -7.44 -19.55 4.49
N PHE A 195 -7.72 -20.20 5.62
CA PHE A 195 -7.30 -19.77 6.96
C PHE A 195 -6.54 -20.88 7.67
N PRO A 196 -5.66 -20.57 8.65
CA PRO A 196 -5.03 -21.59 9.46
C PRO A 196 -6.08 -22.35 10.26
N LYS A 197 -5.86 -23.66 10.45
CA LYS A 197 -6.72 -24.47 11.32
C LYS A 197 -6.68 -23.92 12.74
N GLU A 198 -7.83 -23.77 13.38
CA GLU A 198 -7.90 -23.45 14.80
C GLU A 198 -7.22 -24.58 15.59
N LYS A 199 -6.26 -24.25 16.47
CA LYS A 199 -5.72 -25.22 17.40
C LYS A 199 -6.83 -25.49 18.43
N ILE A 200 -7.44 -26.66 18.35
CA ILE A 200 -8.33 -27.18 19.39
C ILE A 200 -7.48 -27.28 20.66
N GLN A 201 -7.86 -26.56 21.70
CA GLN A 201 -7.23 -26.60 23.02
C GLN A 201 -7.95 -27.63 23.89
#